data_AF-A0A3D1AVE4-F1
#
_entry.id   AF-A0A3D1AVE4-F1
#
_cell.length_a   1.000
_cell.length_b   1.000
_cell.length_c   1.000
_cell.angle_alpha   90.00
_cell.angle_beta   90.00
_cell.angle_gamma   90.00
#
_symmetry.space_group_name_H-M   'P 1'
#
loop_
_entity.id
_entity.type
_entity.pdbx_description
1 polymer ?
#
loop_
_entity_poly.entity_id
_entity_poly.type
_entity_poly.pdbx_seq_one_letter_code
_entity_poly.pdbx_strand_id
1 'polypeptide(L)'
;MKYSVSPAAQKAIRQTLDEWQAQDKVARLWARDATLWTGQDENRWMDWLGIVEQQLAGLPELTAFAAAVQAAGFRHVLLLGMGGSSLCPEVLRMTFGVLPGRPELHVLDSTDPDQIHALEAKLDIGRTL
;
A
#
# COMPACT_ATOMS: atom_id res chain seq x y z
N MET A 1 6.12 -16.76 22.49
CA MET A 1 6.07 -15.47 23.22
C MET A 1 4.60 -15.15 23.45
N LYS A 2 4.12 -15.05 24.70
CA LYS A 2 2.73 -14.60 24.98
C LYS A 2 2.80 -13.13 25.35
N TYR A 3 2.36 -12.27 24.45
CA TYR A 3 2.21 -10.84 24.73
C TYR A 3 0.95 -10.64 25.57
N SER A 4 1.07 -9.97 26.72
CA SER A 4 -0.07 -9.52 27.51
C SER A 4 0.01 -8.02 27.69
N VAL A 5 -1.14 -7.36 27.55
CA VAL A 5 -1.30 -5.93 27.86
C VAL A 5 -1.65 -5.76 29.33
N SER A 6 -1.24 -4.64 29.94
CA SER A 6 -1.47 -4.36 31.36
C SER A 6 -2.96 -4.39 31.72
N PRO A 7 -3.34 -4.67 32.98
CA PRO A 7 -4.75 -4.67 33.39
C PRO A 7 -5.47 -3.34 33.11
N ALA A 8 -4.76 -2.22 33.25
CA ALA A 8 -5.28 -0.90 32.90
C ALA A 8 -5.59 -0.78 31.40
N ALA A 9 -4.68 -1.22 30.53
CA ALA A 9 -4.90 -1.26 29.09
C ALA A 9 -6.06 -2.19 28.71
N GLN A 10 -6.17 -3.37 29.35
CA GLN A 10 -7.30 -4.28 29.11
C GLN A 10 -8.66 -3.68 29.49
N LYS A 11 -8.70 -2.88 30.57
CA LYS A 11 -9.91 -2.16 30.96
C LYS A 11 -10.27 -1.08 29.92
N ALA A 12 -9.28 -0.29 29.50
CA ALA A 12 -9.48 0.76 28.50
C ALA A 12 -9.97 0.19 27.16
N ILE A 13 -9.34 -0.89 26.67
CA ILE A 13 -9.77 -1.57 25.43
C ILE A 13 -11.22 -2.03 25.53
N ARG A 14 -11.63 -2.67 26.63
CA ARG A 14 -13.02 -3.11 26.81
C ARG A 14 -14.00 -1.96 26.79
N GLN A 15 -13.69 -0.86 27.49
CA GLN A 15 -14.54 0.33 27.49
C GLN A 15 -14.68 0.93 26.08
N THR A 16 -13.60 0.99 25.30
CA THR A 16 -13.66 1.46 23.91
C THR A 16 -14.49 0.53 23.03
N LEU A 17 -14.36 -0.80 23.20
CA LEU A 17 -15.16 -1.76 22.45
C LEU A 17 -16.66 -1.64 22.76
N ASP A 18 -17.02 -1.54 24.04
CA ASP A 18 -18.41 -1.35 24.47
C ASP A 18 -18.99 -0.06 23.90
N GLU A 19 -18.21 1.03 23.88
CA GLU A 19 -18.60 2.32 23.28
C GLU A 19 -18.80 2.21 21.76
N TRP A 20 -17.87 1.56 21.06
CA TRP A 20 -17.95 1.36 19.62
C TRP A 20 -19.18 0.55 19.22
N GLN A 21 -19.52 -0.45 20.02
CA GLN A 21 -20.71 -1.27 19.79
C GLN A 21 -22.00 -0.52 20.13
N ALA A 22 -22.05 0.20 21.26
CA ALA A 22 -23.23 0.96 21.67
C ALA A 22 -23.59 2.11 20.71
N GLN A 23 -22.59 2.69 20.04
CA GLN A 23 -22.75 3.82 19.11
C GLN A 23 -22.66 3.41 17.62
N ASP A 24 -22.64 2.11 17.34
CA ASP A 24 -22.55 1.53 15.99
C ASP A 24 -21.42 2.16 15.13
N LYS A 25 -20.28 2.42 15.76
CA LYS A 25 -19.15 3.14 15.13
C LYS A 25 -18.56 2.38 13.95
N VAL A 26 -18.67 1.05 13.94
CA VAL A 26 -18.24 0.21 12.81
C VAL A 26 -19.13 0.44 11.58
N ALA A 27 -20.47 0.44 11.73
CA ALA A 27 -21.35 0.71 10.59
C ALA A 27 -21.16 2.14 10.08
N ARG A 28 -21.00 3.10 10.98
CA ARG A 28 -20.72 4.51 10.63
C ARG A 28 -19.40 4.67 9.88
N LEU A 29 -18.35 3.95 10.28
CA LEU A 29 -17.08 3.87 9.54
C LEU A 29 -17.31 3.38 8.09
N TRP A 30 -18.03 2.26 7.92
CA TRP A 30 -18.35 1.72 6.59
C TRP A 30 -19.25 2.63 5.75
N ALA A 31 -20.13 3.40 6.40
CA ALA A 31 -20.95 4.42 5.76
C ALA A 31 -20.18 5.72 5.44
N ARG A 32 -18.87 5.78 5.73
CA ARG A 32 -18.02 6.96 5.59
C ARG A 32 -18.58 8.18 6.36
N ASP A 33 -19.17 7.96 7.53
CA ASP A 33 -19.76 9.02 8.33
C ASP A 33 -18.68 9.93 8.93
N ALA A 34 -18.57 11.17 8.45
CA ALA A 34 -17.58 12.14 8.95
C ALA A 34 -17.78 12.48 10.45
N THR A 35 -19.00 12.33 10.98
CA THR A 35 -19.30 12.61 12.40
C THR A 35 -18.74 11.54 13.34
N LEU A 36 -18.12 10.47 12.82
CA LEU A 36 -17.30 9.56 13.61
C LEU A 36 -16.03 10.26 14.15
N TRP A 37 -15.58 11.31 13.48
CA TRP A 37 -14.47 12.17 13.91
C TRP A 37 -14.93 13.63 14.07
N THR A 38 -14.44 14.57 13.25
CA THR A 38 -14.72 16.01 13.40
C THR A 38 -15.95 16.49 12.64
N GLY A 39 -16.56 15.63 11.80
CA GLY A 39 -17.74 15.97 11.02
C GLY A 39 -17.43 16.91 9.85
N GLN A 40 -16.18 16.96 9.38
CA GLN A 40 -15.75 17.79 8.26
C GLN A 40 -15.74 16.94 6.98
N ASP A 41 -14.56 16.71 6.40
CA ASP A 41 -14.37 16.05 5.11
C ASP A 41 -13.85 14.61 5.24
N GLU A 42 -13.84 14.01 6.45
CA GLU A 42 -13.31 12.67 6.66
C GLU A 42 -14.02 11.60 5.83
N ASN A 43 -15.27 11.85 5.44
CA ASN A 43 -16.02 11.00 4.50
C ASN A 43 -15.29 10.79 3.16
N ARG A 44 -14.36 11.68 2.79
CA ARG A 44 -13.58 11.63 1.54
C ARG A 44 -12.24 10.91 1.71
N TRP A 45 -11.85 10.52 2.91
CA TRP A 45 -10.54 9.91 3.19
C TRP A 45 -10.61 8.38 3.31
N MET A 46 -11.81 7.80 3.24
CA MET A 46 -12.10 6.40 3.56
C MET A 46 -12.26 5.49 2.33
N ASP A 47 -11.83 5.92 1.14
CA ASP A 47 -11.96 5.09 -0.07
C ASP A 47 -11.10 3.83 -0.04
N TRP A 48 -10.11 3.77 0.86
CA TRP A 48 -9.37 2.55 1.15
C TRP A 48 -10.25 1.40 1.68
N LEU A 49 -11.43 1.69 2.27
CA LEU A 49 -12.34 0.65 2.76
C LEU A 49 -12.87 -0.27 1.66
N GLY A 50 -13.08 0.26 0.46
CA GLY A 50 -13.58 -0.49 -0.70
C GLY A 50 -12.52 -0.75 -1.77
N ILE A 51 -11.24 -0.59 -1.44
CA ILE A 51 -10.16 -0.65 -2.44
C ILE A 51 -10.02 -2.04 -3.04
N VAL A 52 -10.31 -3.10 -2.28
CA VAL A 52 -10.17 -4.48 -2.76
C VAL A 52 -11.14 -4.74 -3.91
N GLU A 53 -12.41 -4.41 -3.75
CA GLU A 53 -13.44 -4.56 -4.78
C GLU A 53 -13.11 -3.71 -6.01
N GLN A 54 -12.62 -2.48 -5.81
CA GLN A 54 -12.21 -1.59 -6.89
C GLN A 54 -11.03 -2.17 -7.69
N GLN A 55 -9.99 -2.67 -7.01
CA GLN A 55 -8.82 -3.24 -7.67
C GLN A 55 -9.13 -4.56 -8.36
N LEU A 56 -10.02 -5.38 -7.79
CA LEU A 56 -10.50 -6.61 -8.45
C LEU A 56 -11.24 -6.30 -9.76
N ALA A 57 -12.02 -5.22 -9.80
CA ALA A 57 -12.68 -4.78 -11.04
C ALA A 57 -11.67 -4.33 -12.11
N GLY A 58 -10.54 -3.73 -11.71
CA GLY A 58 -9.45 -3.30 -12.59
C GLY A 58 -8.42 -4.39 -12.93
N LEU A 59 -8.54 -5.59 -12.36
CA LEU A 59 -7.55 -6.66 -12.53
C LEU A 59 -7.25 -7.05 -13.99
N PRO A 60 -8.23 -7.08 -14.93
CA PRO A 60 -7.95 -7.37 -16.33
C PRO A 60 -7.00 -6.36 -16.97
N GLU A 61 -7.16 -5.07 -16.66
CA GLU A 61 -6.31 -3.99 -17.19
C GLU A 61 -4.88 -4.11 -16.64
N LEU A 62 -4.74 -4.32 -15.33
CA LEU A 62 -3.43 -4.51 -14.70
C LEU A 62 -2.70 -5.74 -15.25
N THR A 63 -3.42 -6.83 -15.50
CA THR A 63 -2.84 -8.06 -16.06
C THR A 63 -2.40 -7.86 -17.51
N ALA A 64 -3.21 -7.14 -18.31
CA ALA A 64 -2.87 -6.79 -19.68
C ALA A 64 -1.63 -5.88 -19.74
N PHE A 65 -1.56 -4.88 -18.86
CA PHE A 65 -0.39 -4.02 -18.74
C PHE A 65 0.86 -4.81 -18.37
N ALA A 66 0.81 -5.67 -17.36
CA ALA A 66 1.94 -6.51 -16.96
C ALA A 66 2.40 -7.44 -18.10
N ALA A 67 1.48 -7.96 -18.91
CA ALA A 67 1.81 -8.75 -20.10
C ALA A 67 2.46 -7.90 -21.20
N ALA A 68 1.98 -6.67 -21.43
CA ALA A 68 2.57 -5.74 -22.40
C ALA A 68 4.00 -5.35 -22.00
N VAL A 69 4.24 -5.05 -20.71
CA VAL A 69 5.58 -4.75 -20.18
C VAL A 69 6.53 -5.93 -20.41
N GLN A 70 6.07 -7.15 -20.14
CA GLN A 70 6.86 -8.36 -20.41
C GLN A 70 7.17 -8.54 -21.90
N ALA A 71 6.16 -8.37 -22.77
CA ALA A 71 6.31 -8.50 -24.21
C ALA A 71 7.25 -7.44 -24.83
N ALA A 72 7.28 -6.24 -24.25
CA ALA A 72 8.19 -5.17 -24.65
C ALA A 72 9.66 -5.45 -24.26
N GLY A 73 9.92 -6.47 -23.44
CA GLY A 73 11.28 -6.89 -23.09
C GLY A 73 11.93 -6.04 -21.99
N PHE A 74 11.13 -5.31 -21.20
CA PHE A 74 11.63 -4.61 -20.01
C PHE A 74 12.23 -5.60 -19.02
N ARG A 75 13.37 -5.22 -18.44
CA ARG A 75 14.11 -6.00 -17.44
C ARG A 75 13.96 -5.41 -16.04
N HIS A 76 13.70 -4.11 -15.96
CA HIS A 76 13.57 -3.40 -14.70
C HIS A 76 12.30 -2.53 -14.72
N VAL A 77 11.69 -2.36 -13.56
CA VAL A 77 10.69 -1.33 -13.28
C VAL A 77 11.25 -0.48 -12.17
N LEU A 78 11.41 0.82 -12.38
CA LEU A 78 11.91 1.74 -11.36
C LEU A 78 10.76 2.60 -10.82
N LEU A 79 10.31 2.27 -9.61
CA LEU A 79 9.33 3.10 -8.91
C LEU A 79 10.03 4.29 -8.24
N LEU A 80 9.69 5.48 -8.71
CA LEU A 80 10.09 6.76 -8.11
C LEU A 80 8.99 7.25 -7.19
N GLY A 81 9.21 7.20 -5.88
CA GLY A 81 8.19 7.59 -4.92
C GLY A 81 8.71 7.57 -3.49
N MET A 82 8.09 8.36 -2.62
CA MET A 82 8.48 8.46 -1.23
C MET A 82 7.34 8.13 -0.25
N GLY A 83 7.69 7.60 0.92
CA GLY A 83 6.75 7.32 2.01
C GLY A 83 5.75 6.19 1.70
N GLY A 84 4.44 6.47 1.83
CA GLY A 84 3.41 5.43 1.61
C GLY A 84 3.41 4.84 0.19
N SER A 85 3.88 5.62 -0.78
CA SER A 85 3.95 5.20 -2.19
C SER A 85 5.10 4.22 -2.50
N SER A 86 6.17 4.23 -1.70
CA SER A 86 7.34 3.34 -1.84
C SER A 86 7.26 2.12 -0.91
N LEU A 87 6.76 2.30 0.32
CA LEU A 87 6.77 1.26 1.35
C LEU A 87 5.96 0.01 0.97
N CYS A 88 4.77 0.17 0.40
CA CYS A 88 3.96 -0.98 -0.02
C CYS A 88 4.65 -1.76 -1.16
N PRO A 89 5.08 -1.12 -2.26
CA PRO A 89 5.87 -1.78 -3.30
C PRO A 89 7.15 -2.45 -2.80
N GLU A 90 7.86 -1.83 -1.84
CA GLU A 90 9.05 -2.40 -1.22
C GLU A 90 8.74 -3.70 -0.46
N VAL A 91 7.68 -3.72 0.35
CA VAL A 91 7.23 -4.93 1.04
C VAL A 91 6.83 -6.02 0.05
N LEU A 92 6.10 -5.68 -1.01
CA LEU A 92 5.72 -6.64 -2.06
C LEU A 92 6.95 -7.21 -2.76
N ARG A 93 7.93 -6.36 -3.11
CA ARG A 93 9.21 -6.79 -3.67
C ARG A 93 9.95 -7.76 -2.76
N MET A 94 10.07 -7.43 -1.47
CA MET A 94 10.76 -8.28 -0.50
C MET A 94 10.04 -9.61 -0.28
N THR A 95 8.70 -9.61 -0.36
CA THR A 95 7.87 -10.79 -0.12
C THR A 95 7.87 -11.75 -1.31
N PHE A 96 7.75 -11.24 -2.53
CA PHE A 96 7.60 -12.07 -3.73
C PHE A 96 8.90 -12.22 -4.54
N GLY A 97 9.88 -11.35 -4.33
CA GLY A 97 11.13 -11.33 -5.07
C GLY A 97 10.92 -11.06 -6.56
N VAL A 98 11.82 -11.60 -7.39
CA VAL A 98 11.71 -11.53 -8.85
C VAL A 98 11.01 -12.78 -9.36
N LEU A 99 9.86 -12.59 -10.00
CA LEU A 99 9.11 -13.69 -10.61
C LEU A 99 9.73 -14.08 -11.96
N PRO A 100 9.75 -15.38 -12.32
CA PRO A 100 10.28 -15.83 -13.61
C PRO A 100 9.65 -15.12 -14.81
N GLY A 101 10.49 -14.58 -15.69
CA GLY A 101 10.04 -13.89 -16.91
C GLY A 101 9.40 -12.52 -16.66
N ARG A 102 9.45 -11.97 -15.44
CA ARG A 102 8.99 -10.61 -15.11
C ARG A 102 10.20 -9.69 -14.87
N PRO A 103 10.05 -8.37 -15.10
CA PRO A 103 11.09 -7.41 -14.74
C PRO A 103 11.30 -7.36 -13.23
N GLU A 104 12.51 -7.03 -12.81
CA GLU A 104 12.85 -6.76 -11.43
C GLU A 104 12.33 -5.37 -11.01
N LEU A 105 11.64 -5.30 -9.87
CA LEU A 105 11.18 -4.04 -9.30
C LEU A 105 12.30 -3.39 -8.49
N HIS A 106 12.57 -2.12 -8.78
CA HIS A 106 13.45 -1.23 -8.02
C HIS A 106 12.60 -0.11 -7.43
N VAL A 107 12.93 0.32 -6.20
CA VAL A 107 12.25 1.44 -5.54
C VAL A 107 13.31 2.47 -5.17
N LEU A 108 13.09 3.71 -5.60
CA LEU A 108 13.92 4.86 -5.25
C LEU A 108 13.08 5.86 -4.45
N ASP A 109 13.30 5.83 -3.14
CA ASP A 109 12.69 6.70 -2.12
C ASP A 109 13.72 7.71 -1.60
N SER A 110 14.46 8.33 -2.52
CA SER A 110 15.49 9.29 -2.15
C SER A 110 15.75 10.27 -3.29
N THR A 111 16.03 11.51 -2.92
CA THR A 111 16.51 12.56 -3.83
C THR A 111 18.03 12.77 -3.70
N ASP A 112 18.72 11.91 -2.96
CA ASP A 112 20.18 11.93 -2.82
C ASP A 112 20.84 11.58 -4.16
N PRO A 113 21.65 12.49 -4.76
CA PRO A 113 22.32 12.25 -6.03
C PRO A 113 23.18 10.99 -6.05
N ASP A 114 23.84 10.65 -4.93
CA ASP A 114 24.71 9.48 -4.86
C ASP A 114 23.89 8.18 -4.94
N GLN A 115 22.70 8.16 -4.34
CA GLN A 115 21.79 7.02 -4.44
C GLN A 115 21.19 6.89 -5.83
N ILE A 116 20.85 8.01 -6.46
CA ILE A 116 20.35 8.04 -7.84
C ILE A 116 21.42 7.46 -8.77
N HIS A 117 22.66 7.96 -8.71
CA HIS A 117 23.75 7.44 -9.53
C HIS A 117 24.08 5.98 -9.25
N ALA A 118 24.09 5.57 -7.98
CA ALA A 118 24.35 4.18 -7.61
C ALA A 118 23.28 3.22 -8.15
N LEU A 119 22.04 3.67 -8.27
CA LEU A 119 20.96 2.88 -8.86
C LEU A 119 21.01 2.91 -10.39
N GLU A 120 21.18 4.08 -10.99
CA GLU A 120 21.35 4.27 -12.44
C GLU A 120 22.46 3.37 -13.00
N ALA A 121 23.60 3.29 -12.32
CA ALA A 121 24.73 2.46 -12.72
C ALA A 121 24.44 0.93 -12.74
N LYS A 122 23.36 0.49 -12.10
CA LYS A 122 22.94 -0.93 -12.05
C LYS A 122 21.86 -1.27 -13.07
N LEU A 123 21.24 -0.27 -13.69
CA LEU A 123 20.07 -0.45 -14.56
C LEU A 123 20.47 -0.30 -16.03
N ASP A 124 19.94 -1.20 -16.87
CA ASP A 124 19.87 -0.96 -18.31
C ASP A 124 18.70 0.01 -18.57
N ILE A 125 18.99 1.30 -18.66
CA ILE A 125 17.97 2.35 -18.83
C ILE A 125 17.14 2.12 -20.09
N GLY A 126 17.71 1.57 -21.17
CA GLY A 126 16.98 1.24 -22.40
C GLY A 126 15.97 0.10 -22.23
N ARG A 127 16.05 -0.64 -21.12
CA ARG A 127 15.14 -1.74 -20.74
C ARG A 127 14.54 -1.54 -19.35
N THR A 128 14.46 -0.29 -18.90
CA THR A 128 13.81 0.10 -17.65
C THR A 128 12.54 0.88 -17.95
N LEU A 129 11.44 0.50 -17.27
CA LEU A 129 10.20 1.25 -17.23
C LEU A 129 10.18 2.20 -16.03
#